data_AF-A0A7Y0DSP0-F1
#
_entry.id   AF-A0A7Y0DSP0-F1
#
_cell.length_a   1.000
_cell.length_b   1.000
_cell.length_c   1.000
_cell.angle_alpha   90.00
_cell.angle_beta   90.00
_cell.angle_gamma   90.00
#
_symmetry.space_group_name_H-M   'P 1'
#
loop_
_entity.id
_entity.type
_entity.pdbx_description
1 polymer ?
#
loop_
_entity_poly.entity_id
_entity_poly.type
_entity_poly.pdbx_seq_one_letter_code
_entity_poly.pdbx_strand_id
1 'polypeptide(L)'
;MEYKEITAEQARKNSEHSTYGTKEALKSIFDSINANSNAGAKSITTMLSKQSINDNELTGVISELELKGFEVDLKDKATVYTLTIKW
;
A
#
# COMPACT_ATOMS: atom_id res chain seq x y z
N MET A 1 20.09 17.33 -20.86
CA MET A 1 19.06 16.92 -19.90
C MET A 1 18.10 16.02 -20.67
N GLU A 2 18.29 14.70 -20.60
CA GLU A 2 17.37 13.75 -21.24
C GLU A 2 16.55 13.08 -20.14
N TYR A 3 15.28 13.46 -20.09
CA TYR A 3 14.27 12.83 -19.27
C TYR A 3 13.96 11.48 -19.93
N LYS A 4 14.41 10.38 -19.31
CA LYS A 4 13.96 9.04 -19.70
C LYS A 4 12.48 8.92 -19.37
N GLU A 5 11.65 9.23 -20.35
CA GLU A 5 10.22 8.89 -20.36
C GLU A 5 10.10 7.38 -20.18
N ILE A 6 9.67 6.97 -18.98
CA ILE A 6 9.30 5.58 -18.70
C ILE A 6 8.12 5.29 -19.61
N THR A 7 8.37 4.54 -20.69
CA THR A 7 7.37 4.23 -21.71
C THR A 7 6.16 3.57 -21.02
N ALA A 8 4.94 3.95 -21.37
CA ALA A 8 3.69 3.42 -20.78
C ALA A 8 3.62 1.87 -20.76
N GLU A 9 4.40 1.21 -21.62
CA GLU A 9 4.57 -0.23 -21.69
C GLU A 9 5.45 -0.82 -20.58
N GLN A 10 6.49 -0.10 -20.11
CA GLN A 10 7.25 -0.46 -18.91
C GLN A 10 6.44 -0.25 -17.63
N ALA A 11 5.60 0.80 -17.58
CA ALA A 11 4.65 1.00 -16.48
C ALA A 11 3.64 -0.16 -16.41
N ARG A 12 3.13 -0.63 -17.55
CA ARG A 12 2.20 -1.79 -17.62
C ARG A 12 2.86 -3.10 -17.19
N LYS A 13 4.06 -3.42 -17.68
CA LYS A 13 4.78 -4.65 -17.29
C LYS A 13 5.21 -4.67 -15.82
N ASN A 14 5.61 -3.53 -15.25
CA ASN A 14 5.85 -3.43 -13.81
C ASN A 14 4.56 -3.47 -13.00
N SER A 15 3.45 -2.96 -13.56
CA SER A 15 2.14 -3.02 -12.94
C SER A 15 1.68 -4.48 -12.80
N GLU A 16 1.73 -5.31 -13.83
CA GLU A 16 1.20 -6.69 -13.75
C GLU A 16 1.87 -7.57 -12.68
N HIS A 17 3.19 -7.46 -12.47
CA HIS A 17 3.90 -8.25 -11.45
C HIS A 17 3.81 -7.65 -10.05
N SER A 18 3.72 -6.32 -9.93
CA SER A 18 3.54 -5.59 -8.65
C SER A 18 2.08 -5.60 -8.18
N THR A 19 1.12 -5.83 -9.08
CA THR A 19 -0.30 -5.74 -8.74
C THR A 19 -0.73 -6.90 -7.83
N TYR A 20 -0.04 -8.04 -7.85
CA TYR A 20 -0.41 -9.20 -7.04
C TYR A 20 -0.18 -8.94 -5.55
N GLY A 21 1.04 -8.56 -5.14
CA GLY A 21 1.35 -8.24 -3.75
C GLY A 21 0.58 -7.02 -3.24
N THR A 22 0.41 -6.00 -4.10
CA THR A 22 -0.42 -4.81 -3.80
C THR A 22 -1.87 -5.18 -3.52
N LYS A 23 -2.51 -6.01 -4.36
CA LYS A 23 -3.92 -6.41 -4.19
C LYS A 23 -4.13 -7.27 -2.95
N GLU A 24 -3.20 -8.19 -2.67
CA GLU A 24 -3.28 -9.02 -1.48
C GLU A 24 -3.09 -8.20 -0.20
N ALA A 25 -2.11 -7.29 -0.18
CA ALA A 25 -1.90 -6.37 0.94
C ALA A 25 -3.12 -5.47 1.15
N LEU A 26 -3.68 -4.87 0.09
CA LEU A 26 -4.89 -4.07 0.16
C LEU A 26 -6.08 -4.87 0.67
N LYS A 27 -6.29 -6.10 0.17
CA LYS A 27 -7.38 -6.96 0.63
C LYS A 27 -7.25 -7.25 2.12
N SER A 28 -6.06 -7.61 2.59
CA SER A 28 -5.79 -7.86 4.02
C SER A 28 -6.01 -6.61 4.87
N ILE A 29 -5.64 -5.44 4.35
CA ILE A 29 -5.83 -4.16 5.02
C ILE A 29 -7.32 -3.83 5.11
N PHE A 30 -8.09 -3.93 4.02
CA PHE A 30 -9.53 -3.66 4.03
C PHE A 30 -10.30 -4.61 4.93
N ASP A 31 -9.93 -5.89 4.96
CA ASP A 31 -10.53 -6.86 5.88
C ASP A 31 -10.29 -6.45 7.34
N SER A 32 -9.06 -6.03 7.65
CA SER A 32 -8.70 -5.49 8.97
C SER A 32 -9.46 -4.21 9.29
N ILE A 33 -9.60 -3.28 8.34
CA ILE A 33 -10.38 -2.04 8.49
C ILE A 33 -11.83 -2.37 8.81
N ASN A 34 -12.45 -3.28 8.05
CA ASN A 34 -13.85 -3.66 8.23
C ASN A 34 -14.07 -4.35 9.59
N ALA A 35 -13.21 -5.29 9.96
CA ALA A 35 -13.26 -5.97 11.26
C ALA A 35 -13.10 -4.98 12.43
N ASN A 36 -12.15 -4.04 12.33
CA ASN A 36 -11.91 -3.02 13.35
C ASN A 36 -13.04 -1.98 13.40
N SER A 37 -13.62 -1.60 12.26
CA SER A 37 -14.78 -0.72 12.18
C SER A 37 -15.99 -1.33 12.88
N ASN A 38 -16.24 -2.62 12.68
CA ASN A 38 -17.29 -3.35 13.38
C ASN A 38 -17.06 -3.42 14.91
N ALA A 39 -15.80 -3.38 15.33
CA ALA A 39 -15.41 -3.29 16.73
C ALA A 39 -15.44 -1.85 17.30
N GLY A 40 -15.76 -0.84 16.48
CA GLY A 40 -15.79 0.57 16.87
C GLY A 40 -14.43 1.29 16.85
N ALA A 41 -13.39 0.67 16.31
CA ALA A 41 -12.09 1.31 16.14
C ALA A 41 -12.07 2.20 14.87
N LYS A 42 -11.31 3.29 14.95
CA LYS A 42 -11.14 4.30 13.88
C LYS A 42 -9.74 4.30 13.26
N SER A 43 -8.92 3.33 13.64
CA SER A 43 -7.55 3.24 13.17
C SER A 43 -7.01 1.83 13.29
N ILE A 44 -6.19 1.43 12.33
CA ILE A 44 -5.38 0.20 12.42
C ILE A 44 -3.92 0.52 12.11
N THR A 45 -3.04 -0.32 12.65
CA THR A 45 -1.63 -0.32 12.27
C THR A 45 -1.31 -1.65 11.62
N THR A 46 -0.79 -1.61 10.41
CA THR A 46 -0.29 -2.79 9.70
C THR A 46 1.21 -2.68 9.48
N MET A 47 1.88 -3.82 9.51
CA MET A 47 3.32 -3.91 9.24
C MET A 47 3.52 -4.77 8.01
N LEU A 48 4.18 -4.21 7.00
CA LEU A 48 4.51 -4.90 5.77
C LEU A 48 6.03 -5.09 5.70
N SER A 49 6.48 -6.32 5.51
CA SER A 49 7.91 -6.62 5.41
C SER A 49 8.47 -6.10 4.09
N LYS A 50 9.63 -5.41 4.12
CA LYS A 50 10.35 -4.97 2.91
C LYS A 50 10.79 -6.12 2.00
N GLN A 51 10.80 -7.34 2.54
CA GLN A 51 11.05 -8.58 1.80
C GLN A 51 9.82 -9.09 1.05
N SER A 52 8.62 -8.68 1.47
CA SER A 52 7.33 -9.15 0.95
C SER A 52 6.63 -8.13 0.07
N ILE A 53 6.93 -6.84 0.26
CA ILE A 53 6.39 -5.75 -0.56
C ILE A 53 7.55 -4.87 -1.02
N ASN A 54 7.56 -4.50 -2.30
CA ASN A 54 8.52 -3.53 -2.83
C ASN A 54 7.97 -2.08 -2.73
N ASP A 55 8.82 -1.07 -2.84
CA ASP A 55 8.42 0.34 -2.67
C ASP A 55 7.31 0.79 -3.65
N ASN A 56 7.29 0.22 -4.86
CA ASN A 56 6.28 0.56 -5.88
C ASN A 56 4.91 -0.01 -5.51
N GLU A 57 4.87 -1.24 -4.99
CA GLU A 57 3.67 -1.86 -4.44
C GLU A 57 3.16 -1.10 -3.22
N LEU A 58 4.04 -0.75 -2.29
CA LEU A 58 3.69 0.05 -1.11
C LEU A 58 3.06 1.39 -1.50
N THR A 59 3.65 2.08 -2.48
CA THR A 59 3.12 3.33 -3.00
C THR A 59 1.71 3.13 -3.57
N GLY A 60 1.50 2.04 -4.32
CA GLY A 60 0.18 1.65 -4.82
C GLY A 60 -0.83 1.39 -3.71
N VAL A 61 -0.42 0.69 -2.64
CA VAL A 61 -1.27 0.46 -1.46
C VAL A 61 -1.68 1.78 -0.81
N ILE A 62 -0.73 2.69 -0.59
CA ILE A 62 -0.99 3.98 0.06
C ILE A 62 -1.93 4.83 -0.80
N SER A 63 -1.64 4.96 -2.10
CA SER A 63 -2.48 5.75 -3.01
C SER A 63 -3.92 5.22 -3.07
N GLU A 64 -4.13 3.91 -3.11
CA GLU A 64 -5.48 3.32 -3.11
C GLU A 64 -6.24 3.58 -1.79
N LEU A 65 -5.54 3.58 -0.65
CA LEU A 65 -6.11 3.92 0.65
C LEU A 65 -6.51 5.40 0.71
N GLU A 66 -5.63 6.30 0.30
CA GLU A 66 -5.91 7.74 0.24
C GLU A 66 -7.05 8.06 -0.73
N LEU A 67 -7.10 7.39 -1.89
CA LEU A 67 -8.21 7.53 -2.85
C LEU A 67 -9.57 7.12 -2.28
N LYS A 68 -9.59 6.22 -1.30
CA LYS A 68 -10.83 5.83 -0.59
C LYS A 68 -11.14 6.71 0.62
N GLY A 69 -10.33 7.72 0.89
CA GLY A 69 -10.53 8.68 1.98
C GLY A 69 -9.91 8.25 3.32
N PHE A 70 -9.00 7.28 3.32
CA PHE A 70 -8.26 6.92 4.53
C PHE A 70 -7.03 7.82 4.72
N GLU A 71 -6.76 8.24 5.94
CA GLU A 71 -5.48 8.87 6.30
C GLU A 71 -4.43 7.78 6.57
N VAL A 72 -3.29 7.85 5.86
CA VAL A 72 -2.22 6.85 5.98
C VAL A 72 -0.93 7.51 6.46
N ASP A 73 -0.42 7.10 7.62
CA ASP A 73 0.89 7.47 8.14
C ASP A 73 1.87 6.31 7.89
N LEU A 74 2.85 6.54 7.02
CA LEU A 74 3.92 5.60 6.73
C LEU A 74 5.13 5.89 7.62
N LYS A 75 5.54 4.89 8.40
CA LYS A 75 6.84 4.86 9.07
C LYS A 75 7.74 3.84 8.43
N ASP A 76 8.75 4.34 7.75
CA ASP A 76 9.84 3.53 7.22
C ASP A 76 10.73 3.02 8.36
N LYS A 77 10.88 1.70 8.48
CA LYS A 77 11.90 1.07 9.33
C LYS A 77 12.84 0.24 8.46
N ALA A 78 14.01 -0.11 9.00
CA ALA A 78 15.05 -0.83 8.25
C ALA A 78 14.56 -2.14 7.59
N THR A 79 13.61 -2.85 8.21
CA THR A 79 13.14 -4.18 7.75
C THR A 79 11.67 -4.24 7.38
N VAL A 80 10.87 -3.26 7.82
CA VAL A 80 9.41 -3.23 7.66
C VAL A 80 8.92 -1.83 7.37
N TYR A 81 7.85 -1.72 6.59
CA TYR A 81 7.01 -0.53 6.50
C TYR A 81 5.91 -0.64 7.53
N THR A 82 5.76 0.35 8.39
CA THR A 82 4.62 0.43 9.32
C THR A 82 3.64 1.44 8.77
N LEU A 83 2.42 1.01 8.47
CA LEU A 83 1.34 1.87 7.98
C LEU A 83 0.30 2.02 9.08
N THR A 84 0.00 3.25 9.49
CA THR A 84 -1.13 3.56 10.36
C THR A 84 -2.24 4.16 9.52
N ILE A 85 -3.39 3.51 9.49
CA ILE A 85 -4.52 3.86 8.63
C ILE A 85 -5.66 4.33 9.53
N LYS A 86 -6.27 5.46 9.22
CA LYS A 86 -7.35 6.08 10.02
C LYS A 86 -8.55 6.46 9.14
N TRP A 87 -9.75 6.38 9.70
CA TRP A 87 -11.03 6.76 9.07
C TRP A 87 -12.06 7.24 10.11
#